data_AF-A0A4V6DA36-F1
#
_entry.id   AF-A0A4V6DA36-F1
#
_cell.length_a   1.000
_cell.length_b   1.000
_cell.length_c   1.000
_cell.angle_alpha   90.00
_cell.angle_beta   90.00
_cell.angle_gamma   90.00
#
_symmetry.space_group_name_H-M   'P 1'
#
loop_
_entity.id
_entity.type
_entity.pdbx_description
1 polymer ?
#
loop_
_entity_poly.entity_id
_entity_poly.type
_entity_poly.pdbx_seq_one_letter_code
_entity_poly.pdbx_strand_id
1 'polypeptide(L)'
;MERKRLEAQQRLAIAISEGTRHLKERIAKSKQNRKDKVKESMIRKELKNTIEAQAKQKQFQLQISSEKLQSAELEYQAAKENMESKARELEYKMLDFYNELLVAETSRMSEDIKVEWLEALKCMRMRLFDNQD
;
A
#
# COMPACT_ATOMS: atom_id res chain seq x y z
N MET A 1 -12.70 10.86 -3.50
CA MET A 1 -12.88 11.80 -2.37
C MET A 1 -11.59 12.07 -1.59
N GLU A 2 -10.63 11.13 -1.53
CA GLU A 2 -9.39 11.30 -0.76
C GLU A 2 -8.45 12.41 -1.23
N ARG A 3 -8.32 12.63 -2.54
CA ARG A 3 -7.44 13.69 -3.09
C ARG A 3 -7.83 15.09 -2.59
N LYS A 4 -9.13 15.39 -2.57
CA LYS A 4 -9.66 16.66 -2.03
C LYS A 4 -9.42 16.79 -0.52
N ARG A 5 -9.49 15.68 0.23
CA ARG A 5 -9.20 15.62 1.67
C ARG A 5 -7.72 15.88 1.95
N LEU A 6 -6.83 15.32 1.13
CA LEU A 6 -5.38 15.51 1.24
C LEU A 6 -4.98 16.97 0.93
N GLU A 7 -5.55 17.55 -0.12
CA GLU A 7 -5.32 18.97 -0.48
C GLU A 7 -5.81 19.92 0.62
N ALA A 8 -6.98 19.65 1.22
CA ALA A 8 -7.49 20.42 2.35
C ALA A 8 -6.56 20.34 3.57
N GLN A 9 -5.95 19.18 3.83
CA GLN A 9 -5.00 19.00 4.94
C GLN A 9 -3.66 19.70 4.71
N GLN A 10 -3.15 19.67 3.48
CA GLN A 10 -1.94 20.41 3.12
C GLN A 10 -2.14 21.91 3.30
N ARG A 11 -3.29 22.44 2.86
CA ARG A 11 -3.66 23.85 3.06
C ARG A 11 -3.76 24.19 4.55
N LEU A 12 -4.35 23.32 5.37
CA LEU A 12 -4.42 23.50 6.82
C LEU A 12 -3.03 23.50 7.47
N ALA A 13 -2.10 22.67 7.00
CA ALA A 13 -0.72 22.61 7.48
C ALA A 13 0.02 23.92 7.27
N ILE A 14 -0.11 24.47 6.07
CA ILE A 14 0.51 25.73 5.66
C ILE A 14 -0.04 26.85 6.54
N ALA A 15 -1.36 26.94 6.70
CA ALA A 15 -2.00 27.96 7.53
C ALA A 15 -1.57 27.91 9.01
N ILE A 16 -1.46 26.71 9.61
CA ILE A 16 -1.00 26.54 11.00
C ILE A 16 0.47 26.95 11.15
N SER A 17 1.32 26.60 10.18
CA SER A 17 2.75 26.95 10.17
C SER A 17 2.95 28.47 10.07
N GLU A 18 2.26 29.12 9.14
CA GLU A 18 2.29 30.57 8.93
C GLU A 18 1.75 31.32 10.16
N GLY A 19 0.62 30.88 10.73
CA GLY A 19 0.05 31.46 11.94
C GLY A 19 1.02 31.38 13.13
N THR A 20 1.70 30.24 13.30
CA THR A 20 2.72 30.05 14.35
C THR A 20 3.89 31.01 14.18
N ARG A 21 4.38 31.19 12.95
CA ARG A 21 5.49 32.11 12.63
C ARG A 21 5.12 33.56 12.98
N HIS A 22 3.96 34.01 12.53
CA HIS A 22 3.47 35.37 12.81
C HIS A 22 3.25 35.63 14.31
N LEU A 23 2.73 34.64 15.06
CA LEU A 23 2.56 34.77 16.51
C LEU A 23 3.90 34.88 17.25
N LYS A 24 4.91 34.10 16.85
CA LYS A 24 6.27 34.20 17.41
C LYS A 24 6.90 35.57 17.15
N GLU A 25 6.73 36.12 15.95
CA GLU A 25 7.21 37.46 15.59
C GLU A 25 6.48 38.56 16.40
N ARG A 26 5.17 38.42 16.64
CA ARG A 26 4.39 39.35 17.48
C ARG A 26 4.86 39.36 18.93
N ILE A 27 5.21 38.20 19.51
CA ILE A 27 5.76 38.10 20.88
C ILE A 27 7.13 38.76 20.96
N ALA A 28 8.00 38.54 19.97
CA ALA A 28 9.32 39.17 19.95
C ALA A 28 9.20 40.71 19.95
N LYS A 29 8.28 41.25 19.13
CA LYS A 29 8.00 42.70 19.08
C LYS A 29 7.33 43.22 20.35
N SER A 30 6.42 42.46 20.98
CA SER A 30 5.75 42.90 22.21
C SER A 30 6.70 42.94 23.42
N LYS A 31 7.69 42.04 23.49
CA LYS A 31 8.73 42.06 24.54
C LYS A 31 9.63 43.30 24.47
N GLN A 32 9.78 43.90 23.28
CA GLN A 32 10.58 45.11 23.06
C GLN A 32 9.85 46.39 23.52
N ASN A 33 8.51 46.36 23.57
CA ASN A 33 7.65 47.47 23.99
C ASN A 33 7.03 47.19 25.38
N ARG A 34 7.66 47.67 26.45
CA ARG A 34 7.31 47.41 27.88
C ARG A 34 5.88 47.81 28.34
N LYS A 35 5.00 48.33 27.47
CA LYS A 35 3.74 49.00 27.85
C LYS A 35 2.45 48.16 27.81
N ASP A 36 2.46 46.90 27.36
CA ASP A 36 1.17 46.18 27.17
C ASP A 36 1.22 44.67 27.53
N LYS A 37 1.30 44.38 28.84
CA LYS A 37 1.27 43.00 29.39
C LYS A 37 0.00 42.21 29.02
N VAL A 38 -1.14 42.89 28.84
CA VAL A 38 -2.42 42.26 28.47
C VAL A 38 -2.35 41.68 27.05
N LYS A 39 -1.83 42.44 26.08
CA LYS A 39 -1.63 41.99 24.69
C LYS A 39 -0.65 40.83 24.62
N GLU A 40 0.43 40.87 25.40
CA GLU A 40 1.40 39.77 25.47
C GLU A 40 0.76 38.46 25.99
N SER A 41 -0.09 38.54 27.02
CA SER A 41 -0.78 37.36 27.56
C SER A 41 -1.73 36.72 26.53
N MET A 42 -2.42 37.53 25.73
CA MET A 42 -3.35 37.08 24.70
C MET A 42 -2.62 36.39 23.55
N ILE A 43 -1.51 36.98 23.08
CA ILE A 43 -0.67 36.39 22.03
C ILE A 43 -0.04 35.07 22.51
N ARG A 44 0.35 34.97 23.78
CA ARG A 44 0.87 33.71 24.35
C ARG A 44 -0.20 32.61 24.41
N LYS A 45 -1.46 32.97 24.71
CA LYS A 45 -2.59 32.04 24.68
C LYS A 45 -2.89 31.56 23.25
N GLU A 46 -2.86 32.47 22.27
CA GLU A 46 -2.99 32.14 20.85
C GLU A 46 -1.87 31.19 20.41
N LEU A 47 -0.62 31.47 20.75
CA LEU A 47 0.52 30.61 20.42
C LEU A 47 0.36 29.20 21.00
N LYS A 48 -0.08 29.09 22.25
CA LYS A 48 -0.32 27.78 22.89
C LYS A 48 -1.37 26.98 22.10
N ASN A 49 -2.47 27.61 21.73
CA ASN A 49 -3.53 26.97 20.93
C ASN A 49 -3.01 26.53 19.55
N THR A 50 -2.17 27.34 18.90
CA THR A 50 -1.59 26.98 17.59
C THR A 50 -0.59 25.82 17.71
N ILE A 51 0.21 25.76 18.77
CA ILE A 51 1.11 24.63 19.05
C ILE A 51 0.31 23.34 19.26
N GLU A 52 -0.78 23.41 20.03
CA GLU A 52 -1.67 22.25 20.24
C GLU A 52 -2.33 21.80 18.92
N ALA A 53 -2.77 22.74 18.08
CA ALA A 53 -3.30 22.44 16.75
C ALA A 53 -2.25 21.76 15.85
N GLN A 54 -0.99 22.23 15.89
CA GLN A 54 0.12 21.62 15.15
C GLN A 54 0.43 20.19 15.63
N ALA A 55 0.38 19.95 16.95
CA ALA A 55 0.59 18.61 17.51
C ALA A 55 -0.49 17.63 17.05
N LYS A 56 -1.77 18.03 17.13
CA LYS A 56 -2.90 17.23 16.63
C LYS A 56 -2.78 16.93 15.15
N GLN A 57 -2.36 17.92 14.36
CA GLN A 57 -2.15 17.73 12.93
C GLN A 57 -1.04 16.71 12.64
N LYS A 58 0.11 16.80 13.32
CA LYS A 58 1.21 15.85 13.16
C LYS A 58 0.78 14.43 13.53
N GLN A 59 0.07 14.27 14.63
CA GLN A 59 -0.45 12.96 15.05
C GLN A 59 -1.37 12.35 13.99
N PHE A 60 -2.27 13.17 13.44
CA PHE A 60 -3.18 12.72 12.39
C PHE A 60 -2.46 12.39 11.07
N GLN A 61 -1.41 13.14 10.71
CA GLN A 61 -0.55 12.80 9.55
C GLN A 61 0.15 11.45 9.73
N LEU A 62 0.67 11.18 10.94
CA LEU A 62 1.30 9.89 11.26
C LEU A 62 0.28 8.74 11.12
N GLN A 63 -0.94 8.92 11.65
CA GLN A 63 -2.01 7.95 11.52
C GLN A 63 -2.33 7.64 10.05
N ILE A 64 -2.57 8.65 9.21
CA ILE A 64 -2.82 8.43 7.78
C ILE A 64 -1.64 7.75 7.10
N SER A 65 -0.40 8.15 7.41
CA SER A 65 0.77 7.50 6.79
C SER A 65 0.86 6.02 7.15
N SER A 66 0.54 5.68 8.40
CA SER A 66 0.49 4.29 8.87
C SER A 66 -0.63 3.51 8.19
N GLU A 67 -1.84 4.08 8.13
CA GLU A 67 -2.99 3.46 7.46
C GLU A 67 -2.72 3.19 5.98
N LYS A 68 -2.09 4.15 5.28
CA LYS A 68 -1.70 3.99 3.87
C LYS A 68 -0.66 2.90 3.67
N LEU A 69 0.34 2.84 4.55
CA LEU A 69 1.37 1.81 4.49
C LEU A 69 0.73 0.43 4.70
N GLN A 70 -0.10 0.28 5.73
CA GLN A 70 -0.83 -0.97 6.00
C GLN A 70 -1.77 -1.36 4.84
N SER A 71 -2.47 -0.40 4.24
CA SER A 71 -3.31 -0.67 3.05
C SER A 71 -2.47 -1.19 1.89
N ALA A 72 -1.32 -0.57 1.62
CA ALA A 72 -0.43 -1.01 0.54
C ALA A 72 0.17 -2.40 0.80
N GLU A 73 0.53 -2.70 2.05
CA GLU A 73 0.98 -4.04 2.46
C GLU A 73 -0.10 -5.10 2.27
N LEU A 74 -1.35 -4.79 2.65
CA LEU A 74 -2.49 -5.69 2.44
C LEU A 74 -2.79 -5.90 0.96
N GLU A 75 -2.76 -4.85 0.13
CA GLU A 75 -2.95 -4.96 -1.31
C GLU A 75 -1.86 -5.81 -1.97
N TYR A 76 -0.60 -5.60 -1.57
CA TYR A 76 0.52 -6.41 -2.04
C TYR A 76 0.36 -7.88 -1.65
N GLN A 77 0.02 -8.16 -0.40
CA GLN A 77 -0.17 -9.51 0.09
C GLN A 77 -1.33 -10.21 -0.63
N ALA A 78 -2.46 -9.52 -0.81
CA ALA A 78 -3.59 -10.04 -1.57
C ALA A 78 -3.24 -10.32 -3.03
N ALA A 79 -2.45 -9.44 -3.68
CA ALA A 79 -1.97 -9.66 -5.03
C ALA A 79 -1.05 -10.89 -5.12
N LYS A 80 -0.15 -11.05 -4.15
CA LYS A 80 0.76 -12.20 -4.05
C LYS A 80 -0.02 -13.51 -3.87
N GLU A 81 -0.93 -13.57 -2.90
CA GLU A 81 -1.75 -14.75 -2.63
C GLU A 81 -2.64 -15.12 -3.84
N ASN A 82 -3.20 -14.12 -4.54
CA ASN A 82 -3.97 -14.36 -5.76
C ASN A 82 -3.11 -14.95 -6.88
N MET A 83 -1.87 -14.46 -7.06
CA MET A 83 -0.94 -15.03 -8.03
C MET A 83 -0.57 -16.48 -7.68
N GLU A 84 -0.26 -16.74 -6.41
CA GLU A 84 0.05 -18.09 -5.93
C GLU A 84 -1.15 -19.04 -6.06
N SER A 85 -2.35 -18.58 -5.74
CA SER A 85 -3.58 -19.36 -5.90
C SER A 85 -3.84 -19.72 -7.36
N LYS A 86 -3.66 -18.77 -8.28
CA LYS A 86 -3.81 -19.02 -9.73
C LYS A 86 -2.75 -19.98 -10.26
N ALA A 87 -1.51 -19.87 -9.77
CA ALA A 87 -0.45 -20.81 -10.13
C ALA A 87 -0.82 -22.24 -9.69
N ARG A 88 -1.28 -22.41 -8.45
CA ARG A 88 -1.74 -23.71 -7.94
C ARG A 88 -2.94 -24.25 -8.70
N GLU A 89 -3.93 -23.42 -9.01
CA GLU A 89 -5.09 -23.84 -9.80
C GLU A 89 -4.68 -24.33 -11.20
N LEU A 90 -3.72 -23.64 -11.83
CA LEU A 90 -3.17 -24.07 -13.11
C LEU A 90 -2.40 -25.40 -12.99
N GLU A 91 -1.59 -25.57 -11.95
CA GLU A 91 -0.88 -26.82 -11.67
C GLU A 91 -1.86 -27.99 -11.47
N TYR A 92 -2.93 -27.81 -10.70
CA TYR A 92 -3.96 -28.83 -10.53
C TYR A 92 -4.64 -29.20 -11.85
N LYS A 93 -5.05 -28.22 -12.65
CA LYS A 93 -5.65 -28.48 -13.98
C LYS A 93 -4.70 -29.21 -14.91
N MET A 94 -3.41 -28.86 -14.89
CA MET A 94 -2.39 -29.56 -15.67
C MET A 94 -2.19 -31.00 -15.19
N LEU A 95 -2.21 -31.23 -13.88
CA LEU A 95 -2.10 -32.57 -13.31
C LEU A 95 -3.32 -33.44 -13.66
N ASP A 96 -4.52 -32.90 -13.58
CA ASP A 96 -5.76 -33.58 -13.98
C ASP A 96 -5.70 -33.97 -15.46
N PHE A 97 -5.35 -33.03 -16.33
CA PHE A 97 -5.20 -33.29 -17.76
C PHE A 97 -4.08 -34.29 -18.08
N TYR A 98 -2.95 -34.22 -17.35
CA TYR A 98 -1.87 -35.19 -17.48
C TYR A 98 -2.33 -36.61 -17.11
N ASN A 99 -3.12 -36.74 -16.03
CA ASN A 99 -3.69 -38.03 -15.64
C ASN A 99 -4.68 -38.57 -16.67
N GLU A 100 -5.53 -37.71 -17.25
CA GLU A 100 -6.43 -38.08 -18.36
C GLU A 100 -5.64 -38.60 -19.57
N LEU A 101 -4.56 -37.91 -19.95
CA LEU A 101 -3.68 -38.34 -21.01
C LEU A 101 -2.90 -39.62 -20.69
N LEU A 102 -2.71 -40.00 -19.43
CA LEU A 102 -2.03 -41.26 -19.10
C LEU A 102 -2.93 -42.48 -19.32
N VAL A 103 -4.25 -42.30 -19.17
CA VAL A 103 -5.23 -43.40 -19.23
C VAL A 103 -6.02 -43.45 -20.54
N ALA A 104 -5.88 -42.45 -21.41
CA ALA A 104 -6.59 -42.40 -22.68
C ALA A 104 -6.21 -43.56 -23.61
N GLU A 105 -7.16 -44.00 -24.42
CA GLU A 105 -6.95 -45.10 -25.38
C GLU A 105 -6.07 -44.65 -26.56
N THR A 106 -4.95 -45.35 -26.78
CA THR A 106 -3.97 -45.01 -27.83
C THR A 106 -4.04 -45.90 -29.07
N SER A 107 -4.88 -46.95 -29.02
CA SER A 107 -4.90 -48.05 -29.99
C SER A 107 -5.18 -47.58 -31.43
N ARG A 108 -5.99 -46.53 -31.57
CA ARG A 108 -6.44 -45.97 -32.86
C ARG A 108 -5.59 -44.81 -33.37
N MET A 109 -4.57 -44.39 -32.62
CA MET A 109 -3.70 -43.30 -33.04
C MET A 109 -2.65 -43.79 -34.03
N SER A 110 -2.42 -43.00 -35.08
CA SER A 110 -1.30 -43.19 -36.00
C SER A 110 0.04 -42.89 -35.30
N GLU A 111 1.13 -43.38 -35.88
CA GLU A 111 2.45 -43.33 -35.23
C GLU A 111 2.95 -41.89 -35.01
N ASP A 112 2.70 -40.99 -35.97
CA ASP A 112 2.97 -39.56 -35.86
C ASP A 112 2.26 -38.92 -34.66
N ILE A 113 0.96 -39.22 -34.48
CA ILE A 113 0.17 -38.70 -33.36
C ILE A 113 0.65 -39.28 -32.02
N LYS A 114 1.07 -40.55 -31.98
CA LYS A 114 1.65 -41.15 -30.77
C LYS A 114 2.96 -40.47 -30.37
N VAL A 115 3.80 -40.11 -31.33
CA VAL A 115 5.05 -39.39 -31.06
C VAL A 115 4.75 -38.02 -30.45
N GLU A 116 3.81 -37.25 -31.02
CA GLU A 116 3.40 -35.95 -30.45
C GLU A 116 2.79 -36.08 -29.05
N TRP A 117 1.96 -37.11 -28.82
CA TRP A 117 1.38 -37.38 -27.50
C TRP A 117 2.45 -37.70 -26.47
N LEU A 118 3.38 -38.61 -26.77
CA LEU A 118 4.47 -38.94 -25.86
C LEU A 118 5.33 -37.72 -25.53
N GLU A 119 5.54 -36.83 -26.50
CA GLU A 119 6.27 -35.59 -26.28
C GLU A 119 5.48 -34.61 -25.38
N ALA A 120 4.18 -34.45 -25.61
CA ALA A 120 3.31 -33.65 -24.74
C ALA A 120 3.32 -34.17 -23.29
N LEU A 121 3.22 -35.50 -23.09
CA LEU A 121 3.31 -36.14 -21.78
C LEU A 121 4.66 -35.86 -21.10
N LYS A 122 5.78 -35.95 -21.83
CA LYS A 122 7.11 -35.62 -21.29
C LYS A 122 7.20 -34.16 -20.89
N CYS A 123 6.76 -33.23 -21.73
CA CYS A 123 6.76 -31.80 -21.44
C CYS A 123 5.94 -31.47 -20.19
N MET A 124 4.75 -32.07 -20.06
CA MET A 124 3.90 -31.90 -18.88
C MET A 124 4.54 -32.49 -17.62
N ARG A 125 5.14 -33.67 -17.73
CA ARG A 125 5.85 -34.31 -16.61
C ARG A 125 7.02 -33.44 -16.13
N MET A 126 7.85 -32.92 -17.03
CA MET A 126 8.93 -31.99 -16.65
C MET A 126 8.35 -30.76 -15.95
N ARG A 127 7.32 -30.14 -16.53
CA ARG A 127 6.72 -28.92 -15.95
C ARG A 127 6.09 -29.15 -14.55
N LEU A 128 5.45 -30.30 -14.34
CA LEU A 128 4.77 -30.63 -13.08
C LEU A 128 5.72 -31.14 -11.99
N PHE A 129 6.85 -31.77 -12.36
CA PHE A 129 7.69 -32.52 -11.43
C PHE A 129 9.18 -32.10 -11.39
N ASP A 130 9.68 -31.19 -12.24
CA ASP A 130 11.10 -30.77 -12.26
C ASP A 130 11.58 -30.09 -10.96
N ASN A 131 10.67 -29.64 -10.09
CA ASN A 131 11.00 -28.94 -8.84
C ASN A 131 10.78 -29.80 -7.58
N GLN A 132 10.81 -31.15 -7.70
CA GLN A 132 10.55 -32.07 -6.57
C GLN A 132 11.82 -32.62 -5.87
N ASP A 133 12.98 -32.00 -6.07
CA ASP A 133 14.22 -32.32 -5.32
C ASP A 133 14.31 -31.62 -3.96
#